data_AF-W6YRH1-F1
#
_entry.id   AF-W6YRH1-F1
#
_cell.length_a   1.000
_cell.length_b   1.000
_cell.length_c   1.000
_cell.angle_alpha   90.00
_cell.angle_beta   90.00
_cell.angle_gamma   90.00
#
_symmetry.space_group_name_H-M   'P 1'
#
loop_
_entity.id
_entity.type
_entity.pdbx_description
1 polymer ?
#
loop_
_entity_poly.entity_id
_entity_poly.type
_entity_poly.pdbx_seq_one_letter_code
_entity_poly.pdbx_strand_id
1 'polypeptide(L)'
;QLDEALYEATDNKHLETVKLLLEFGADPNVEGPIYGFALAASAYDGTMEIMKALLDKGADVNKRGGDYGTALQAAAWFGDADNVKLLLDRGAKTNTAPIGYYGHELQAAVHTGNEATI
;
A
#
# COMPACT_ATOMS: atom_id res chain seq x y z
N GLN A 1 -6.04 -12.71 -16.17
CA GLN A 1 -7.00 -11.60 -16.46
C GLN A 1 -6.27 -10.26 -16.25
N LEU A 2 -6.74 -9.08 -16.70
CA LEU A 2 -5.95 -7.83 -16.54
C LEU A 2 -5.60 -7.54 -15.07
N ASP A 3 -6.53 -7.81 -14.16
CA ASP A 3 -6.36 -7.56 -12.72
C ASP A 3 -5.29 -8.48 -12.13
N GLU A 4 -5.36 -9.77 -12.41
CA GLU A 4 -4.35 -10.76 -12.00
C GLU A 4 -2.95 -10.39 -12.52
N ALA A 5 -2.84 -9.96 -13.77
CA ALA A 5 -1.59 -9.48 -14.35
C ALA A 5 -1.10 -8.21 -13.66
N LEU A 6 -2.00 -7.32 -13.23
CA LEU A 6 -1.65 -6.10 -12.50
C LEU A 6 -1.09 -6.44 -11.12
N TYR A 7 -1.71 -7.40 -10.43
CA TYR A 7 -1.21 -7.89 -9.15
C TYR A 7 0.18 -8.51 -9.30
N GLU A 8 0.37 -9.45 -10.25
CA GLU A 8 1.67 -10.07 -10.51
C GLU A 8 2.74 -9.04 -10.88
N ALA A 9 2.42 -8.06 -11.73
CA ALA A 9 3.36 -7.00 -12.10
C ALA A 9 3.73 -6.12 -10.90
N THR A 10 2.78 -5.87 -9.99
CA THR A 10 3.00 -5.14 -8.74
C THR A 10 3.94 -5.92 -7.81
N ASP A 11 3.65 -7.20 -7.60
CA ASP A 11 4.44 -8.11 -6.76
C ASP A 11 5.87 -8.28 -7.28
N ASN A 12 6.03 -8.38 -8.61
CA ASN A 12 7.34 -8.46 -9.26
C ASN A 12 8.02 -7.09 -9.47
N LYS A 13 7.43 -5.99 -8.99
CA LYS A 13 7.98 -4.62 -9.08
C LYS A 13 8.20 -4.11 -10.52
N HIS A 14 7.41 -4.59 -11.47
CA HIS A 14 7.50 -4.23 -12.88
C HIS A 14 6.71 -2.94 -13.18
N LEU A 15 7.27 -1.79 -12.81
CA LEU A 15 6.61 -0.48 -12.91
C LEU A 15 5.98 -0.18 -14.29
N GLU A 16 6.72 -0.40 -15.38
CA GLU A 16 6.21 -0.09 -16.72
C GLU A 16 5.06 -1.02 -17.13
N THR A 17 5.10 -2.28 -16.70
CA THR A 17 3.99 -3.23 -16.88
C THR A 17 2.76 -2.80 -16.06
N VAL A 18 2.96 -2.37 -14.82
CA VAL A 18 1.88 -1.82 -13.97
C VAL A 18 1.20 -0.62 -14.67
N LYS A 19 1.98 0.35 -15.13
CA LYS A 19 1.44 1.53 -15.84
C LYS A 19 0.64 1.13 -17.07
N LEU A 20 1.19 0.24 -17.90
CA LEU A 20 0.54 -0.23 -19.11
C LEU A 20 -0.80 -0.94 -18.81
N LEU A 21 -0.84 -1.80 -17.79
CA LEU A 21 -2.05 -2.52 -17.40
C LEU A 21 -3.13 -1.57 -16.87
N LEU A 22 -2.75 -0.57 -16.08
CA LEU A 22 -3.66 0.48 -15.61
C LEU A 22 -4.18 1.37 -16.74
N GLU A 23 -3.37 1.61 -17.78
CA GLU A 23 -3.81 2.30 -19.00
C GLU A 23 -4.81 1.47 -19.82
N PHE A 24 -4.69 0.15 -19.81
CA PHE A 24 -5.66 -0.76 -20.43
C PHE A 24 -6.90 -1.03 -19.57
N GLY A 25 -7.03 -0.38 -18.41
CA GLY A 25 -8.23 -0.46 -17.57
C GLY A 25 -8.24 -1.62 -16.58
N ALA A 26 -7.09 -2.18 -16.20
CA ALA A 26 -7.01 -3.05 -15.03
C ALA A 26 -7.51 -2.32 -13.78
N ASP A 27 -8.21 -3.02 -12.88
CA ASP A 27 -8.71 -2.42 -11.65
C ASP A 27 -7.55 -2.11 -10.69
N PRO A 28 -7.25 -0.84 -10.35
CA PRO A 28 -6.21 -0.48 -9.39
C PRO A 28 -6.45 -1.04 -7.99
N ASN A 29 -7.66 -1.53 -7.71
CA ASN A 29 -8.05 -2.17 -6.46
C ASN A 29 -8.07 -3.70 -6.55
N VAL A 30 -7.22 -4.29 -7.39
CA VAL A 30 -7.07 -5.74 -7.45
C VAL A 30 -6.53 -6.31 -6.13
N GLU A 31 -7.17 -7.39 -5.68
CA GLU A 31 -6.72 -8.23 -4.58
C GLU A 31 -6.00 -9.47 -5.13
N GLY A 32 -4.84 -9.79 -4.56
CA GLY A 32 -4.13 -11.02 -4.84
C GLY A 32 -3.98 -11.90 -3.60
N PRO A 33 -3.41 -13.10 -3.78
CA PRO A 33 -3.52 -14.18 -2.80
C PRO A 33 -2.61 -14.05 -1.57
N ILE A 34 -1.59 -13.18 -1.60
CA ILE A 34 -0.55 -13.12 -0.57
C ILE A 34 -0.69 -11.88 0.30
N TYR A 35 -0.64 -10.69 -0.31
CA TYR A 35 -0.54 -9.42 0.43
C TYR A 35 -1.87 -8.66 0.50
N GLY A 36 -2.96 -9.25 -0.01
CA GLY A 36 -4.24 -8.56 -0.19
C GLY A 36 -4.19 -7.66 -1.41
N PHE A 37 -4.49 -6.37 -1.26
CA PHE A 37 -4.57 -5.43 -2.39
C PHE A 37 -3.21 -5.03 -2.93
N ALA A 38 -3.11 -4.82 -4.26
CA ALA A 38 -1.88 -4.40 -4.93
C ALA A 38 -1.20 -3.17 -4.26
N LEU A 39 -1.99 -2.19 -3.82
CA LEU A 39 -1.46 -1.03 -3.12
C LEU A 39 -0.78 -1.41 -1.79
N ALA A 40 -1.34 -2.35 -1.02
CA ALA A 40 -0.73 -2.83 0.21
C ALA A 40 0.55 -3.65 -0.05
N ALA A 41 0.55 -4.50 -1.09
CA ALA A 41 1.74 -5.23 -1.53
C ALA A 41 2.90 -4.27 -1.87
N SER A 42 2.62 -3.25 -2.68
CA SER A 42 3.64 -2.25 -3.08
C SER A 42 4.20 -1.45 -1.90
N ALA A 43 3.38 -1.21 -0.87
CA ALA A 43 3.73 -0.48 0.34
C ALA A 43 4.64 -1.29 1.29
N TYR A 44 4.42 -2.60 1.38
CA TYR A 44 5.30 -3.51 2.12
C TYR A 44 6.70 -3.58 1.50
N ASP A 45 6.76 -3.57 0.16
CA ASP A 45 7.98 -3.88 -0.59
C ASP A 45 8.81 -2.65 -1.01
N GLY A 46 8.43 -1.45 -0.54
CA GLY A 46 9.17 -0.19 -0.73
C GLY A 46 9.02 0.45 -2.12
N THR A 47 7.99 0.10 -2.90
CA THR A 47 7.88 0.52 -4.31
C THR A 47 7.03 1.78 -4.51
N MET A 48 7.55 2.92 -4.06
CA MET A 48 6.83 4.20 -4.08
C MET A 48 6.25 4.57 -5.46
N GLU A 49 6.98 4.34 -6.55
CA GLU A 49 6.50 4.69 -7.90
C GLU A 49 5.30 3.82 -8.35
N ILE A 50 5.23 2.57 -7.90
CA ILE A 50 4.07 1.70 -8.14
C ILE A 50 2.89 2.17 -7.28
N MET A 51 3.11 2.53 -6.02
CA MET A 51 2.07 3.11 -5.16
C MET A 51 1.47 4.36 -5.79
N LYS A 52 2.32 5.28 -6.30
CA LYS A 52 1.87 6.48 -7.00
C LYS A 52 1.02 6.11 -8.21
N ALA A 53 1.48 5.20 -9.07
CA ALA A 53 0.73 4.79 -10.25
C ALA A 53 -0.67 4.22 -9.91
N LEU A 54 -0.75 3.35 -8.90
CA LEU A 54 -2.01 2.78 -8.43
C LEU A 54 -2.95 3.87 -7.86
N LEU A 55 -2.44 4.75 -7.00
CA LEU A 55 -3.21 5.83 -6.38
C LEU A 55 -3.68 6.87 -7.42
N ASP A 56 -2.83 7.22 -8.38
CA ASP A 56 -3.16 8.16 -9.45
C ASP A 56 -4.25 7.59 -10.39
N LYS A 57 -4.40 6.27 -10.41
CA LYS A 57 -5.45 5.55 -11.15
C LYS A 57 -6.68 5.22 -10.31
N GLY A 58 -6.72 5.64 -9.04
CA GLY A 58 -7.90 5.52 -8.19
C GLY A 58 -7.91 4.30 -7.27
N ALA A 59 -6.75 3.75 -6.91
CA ALA A 59 -6.66 2.81 -5.80
C ALA A 59 -7.18 3.46 -4.50
N ASP A 60 -8.05 2.77 -3.78
CA ASP A 60 -8.55 3.19 -2.48
C ASP A 60 -7.46 2.99 -1.43
N VAL A 61 -6.89 4.12 -0.99
CA VAL A 61 -5.83 4.19 0.02
C VAL A 61 -6.19 3.54 1.36
N ASN A 62 -7.49 3.43 1.65
CA ASN A 62 -8.02 2.87 2.90
C ASN A 62 -8.58 1.46 2.73
N LYS A 63 -8.47 0.86 1.53
CA LYS A 63 -8.96 -0.49 1.29
C LYS A 63 -8.19 -1.46 2.17
N ARG A 64 -8.94 -2.38 2.79
CA ARG A 64 -8.43 -3.32 3.78
C ARG A 64 -8.64 -4.74 3.28
N GLY A 65 -7.56 -5.53 3.24
CA GLY A 65 -7.59 -6.93 2.83
C GLY A 65 -6.27 -7.63 3.17
N GLY A 66 -6.23 -8.95 2.98
CA GLY A 66 -5.07 -9.78 3.32
C GLY A 66 -4.60 -9.67 4.77
N ASP A 67 -3.38 -10.16 5.03
CA ASP A 67 -2.80 -10.22 6.37
C ASP A 67 -2.28 -8.87 6.88
N TYR A 68 -1.94 -7.95 5.96
CA TYR A 68 -1.36 -6.63 6.25
C TYR A 68 -2.39 -5.49 6.28
N GLY A 69 -3.66 -5.78 5.98
CA GLY A 69 -4.76 -4.84 6.18
C GLY A 69 -4.74 -3.70 5.17
N THR A 70 -4.41 -2.49 5.62
CA THR A 70 -4.31 -1.31 4.74
C THR A 70 -2.88 -1.08 4.26
N ALA A 71 -2.71 -0.34 3.17
CA ALA A 71 -1.38 0.04 2.70
C ALA A 71 -0.56 0.81 3.74
N LEU A 72 -1.24 1.62 4.58
CA LEU A 72 -0.58 2.36 5.66
C LEU A 72 -0.02 1.41 6.73
N GLN A 73 -0.75 0.36 7.07
CA GLN A 73 -0.30 -0.67 8.01
C GLN A 73 0.89 -1.44 7.44
N ALA A 74 0.85 -1.80 6.15
CA ALA A 74 1.98 -2.46 5.46
C ALA A 74 3.25 -1.59 5.44
N ALA A 75 3.15 -0.31 5.07
CA ALA A 75 4.30 0.61 5.05
C ALA A 75 4.89 0.83 6.46
N ALA A 76 4.02 0.98 7.47
CA ALA A 76 4.45 1.15 8.86
C ALA A 76 5.15 -0.09 9.41
N TRP A 77 4.67 -1.29 9.07
CA TRP A 77 5.30 -2.55 9.46
C TRP A 77 6.71 -2.70 8.86
N PHE A 78 6.87 -2.37 7.58
CA PHE A 78 8.17 -2.40 6.93
C PHE A 78 9.12 -1.30 7.44
N GLY A 79 8.57 -0.22 8.00
CA GLY A 79 9.34 0.91 8.56
C GLY A 79 9.73 1.96 7.51
N ASP A 80 9.01 2.05 6.39
CA ASP A 80 9.28 3.03 5.33
C ASP A 80 8.54 4.33 5.60
N ALA A 81 9.25 5.28 6.21
CA ALA A 81 8.72 6.60 6.55
C ALA A 81 8.24 7.40 5.33
N ASP A 82 8.86 7.22 4.17
CA ASP A 82 8.50 7.95 2.96
C ASP A 82 7.19 7.41 2.37
N ASN A 83 6.99 6.09 2.38
CA ASN A 83 5.72 5.49 1.97
C ASN A 83 4.59 5.80 2.95
N VAL A 84 4.88 5.80 4.26
CA VAL A 84 3.92 6.25 5.28
C VAL A 84 3.48 7.68 4.98
N LYS A 85 4.44 8.58 4.75
CA LYS A 85 4.15 9.98 4.42
C LYS A 85 3.31 10.09 3.14
N LEU A 86 3.70 9.39 2.06
CA LEU A 86 2.93 9.37 0.82
C LEU A 86 1.48 8.95 1.06
N LEU A 87 1.26 7.88 1.82
CA LEU A 87 -0.09 7.37 2.08
C LEU A 87 -0.92 8.35 2.91
N LEU A 88 -0.32 9.01 3.92
CA LEU A 88 -0.98 10.05 4.70
C LEU A 88 -1.35 11.27 3.85
N ASP A 89 -0.43 11.72 2.98
CA ASP A 89 -0.68 12.81 2.02
C ASP A 89 -1.81 12.47 1.04
N ARG A 90 -2.04 11.17 0.81
CA ARG A 90 -3.09 10.63 -0.07
C ARG A 90 -4.38 10.28 0.69
N GLY A 91 -4.46 10.60 1.98
CA GLY A 91 -5.68 10.47 2.79
C GLY A 91 -5.85 9.14 3.51
N ALA A 92 -4.77 8.40 3.76
CA ALA A 92 -4.80 7.21 4.60
C ALA A 92 -5.22 7.55 6.03
N LYS A 93 -6.13 6.75 6.59
CA LYS A 93 -6.64 6.91 7.96
C LYS A 93 -5.71 6.20 8.94
N THR A 94 -5.23 6.93 9.95
CA THR A 94 -4.36 6.40 11.02
C THR A 94 -5.12 5.58 12.06
N ASN A 95 -6.39 5.88 12.31
CA ASN A 95 -7.25 5.14 13.23
C ASN A 95 -7.93 3.95 12.53
N THR A 96 -7.13 3.06 11.95
CA THR A 96 -7.65 1.79 11.41
C THR A 96 -7.61 0.74 12.52
N ALA A 97 -8.69 -0.05 12.63
CA ALA A 97 -8.74 -1.10 13.63
C ALA A 97 -7.55 -2.05 13.47
N PRO A 98 -6.92 -2.50 14.57
CA PRO A 98 -5.82 -3.45 14.50
C PRO A 98 -6.26 -4.72 13.73
N ILE A 99 -5.35 -5.24 12.90
CA ILE A 99 -5.45 -6.54 12.24
C ILE A 99 -4.49 -7.46 12.98
N GLY A 100 -4.99 -8.54 13.59
CA GLY A 100 -4.14 -9.56 14.20
C GLY A 100 -3.05 -8.98 15.12
N TYR A 101 -1.87 -9.60 15.13
CA TYR A 101 -0.70 -9.15 15.90
C TYR A 101 -0.13 -7.79 15.42
N TYR A 102 -0.45 -7.36 14.19
CA TYR A 102 0.26 -6.30 13.45
C TYR A 102 -0.36 -4.90 13.60
N GLY A 103 -1.51 -4.80 14.27
CA GLY A 103 -2.18 -3.51 14.48
C GLY A 103 -1.51 -2.60 15.51
N HIS A 104 -0.64 -3.15 16.37
CA HIS A 104 0.05 -2.38 17.42
C HIS A 104 1.21 -1.53 16.88
N GLU A 105 1.83 -1.93 15.78
CA GLU A 105 3.02 -1.25 15.23
C GLU A 105 2.71 0.12 14.63
N LEU A 106 1.52 0.33 14.04
CA LEU A 106 1.12 1.64 13.52
C LEU A 106 0.99 2.69 14.65
N GLN A 107 0.50 2.29 15.84
CA GLN A 107 0.38 3.19 16.98
C GLN A 107 1.75 3.61 17.53
N ALA A 108 2.73 2.70 17.47
CA ALA A 108 4.12 2.96 17.84
C ALA A 108 4.84 3.86 16.81
N ALA A 109 4.71 3.57 15.51
CA ALA A 109 5.35 4.35 14.44
C ALA A 109 4.81 5.80 14.35
N VAL A 110 3.52 6.01 14.60
CA VAL A 110 2.93 7.37 14.66
C VAL A 110 3.41 8.14 15.90
N HIS A 111 3.69 7.45 17.02
CA HIS A 111 4.27 8.09 18.21
C HIS A 111 5.75 8.44 18.02
N THR A 112 6.56 7.54 17.46
CA THR A 112 8.00 7.76 17.28
C THR A 112 8.31 8.71 16.11
N GLY A 113 7.49 8.71 15.05
CA GLY A 113 7.62 9.65 13.92
C GLY A 113 7.36 11.11 14.29
N ASN A 114 6.55 11.36 15.34
CA ASN A 114 6.35 12.70 15.89
C ASN A 114 7.52 13.17 16.79
N GLU A 115 8.31 12.26 17.37
CA GLU A 115 9.48 12.65 18.18
C GLU A 115 10.73 12.92 17.33
N ALA A 116 10.80 12.39 16.11
CA ALA A 116 11.93 12.61 15.20
C ALA A 116 11.90 13.95 14.42
N THR A 117 10.93 14.84 14.69
CA THR A 117 10.76 16.13 13.97
C THR A 117 10.71 17.38 14.87
N ILE A 118 11.32 17.37 16.06
CA ILE A 118 11.57 18.59 16.86
C ILE A 118 13.05 18.69 17.25
#